data_AF-A0AAI9X4J5-F1
#
_entry.id   AF-A0AAI9X4J5-F1
#
_cell.length_a   1.000
_cell.length_b   1.000
_cell.length_c   1.000
_cell.angle_alpha   90.00
_cell.angle_beta   90.00
_cell.angle_gamma   90.00
#
_symmetry.space_group_name_H-M   'P 1'
#
loop_
_entity.id
_entity.type
_entity.pdbx_description
1 polymer ?
#
loop_
_entity_poly.entity_id
_entity_poly.type
_entity_poly.pdbx_seq_one_letter_code
_entity_poly.pdbx_strand_id
1 'polypeptide(L)'
;HHGAFNAGMKMVFTDSTAWMVRFPRFGMVCENYTDEKVAMEVSALNLIRNASSIPVPTVRAWGPAASNRLGLGPFIMMDFINGVSLSSLLLDPNAERPSRVMRDDISDSDIEVIYRQLANFLLQLFKLDFDQIGSLPSPQTGSHSSTPPRPLTFKAHTILQDGGVDTFGTRPSQRVCYDNRVFSICRRTGLEAARSSTKLNCWFL
;
A
#
# COMPACT_ATOMS: atom_id res chain seq x y z
N HIS A 1 10.56 -1.57 -7.74
CA HIS A 1 10.10 -2.03 -6.41
C HIS A 1 8.61 -2.35 -6.49
N HIS A 2 8.19 -3.58 -6.21
CA HIS A 2 6.78 -3.98 -6.29
C HIS A 2 6.22 -4.23 -4.90
N GLY A 3 5.21 -3.46 -4.50
CA GLY A 3 4.38 -3.76 -3.33
C GLY A 3 3.10 -4.48 -3.75
N ALA A 4 2.30 -4.88 -2.76
CA ALA A 4 0.99 -5.50 -3.01
C ALA A 4 0.07 -4.56 -3.81
N PHE A 5 0.01 -3.28 -3.42
CA PHE A 5 -0.93 -2.30 -3.99
C PHE A 5 -0.30 -1.22 -4.87
N ASN A 6 1.03 -1.08 -4.86
CA ASN A 6 1.72 -0.02 -5.61
C ASN A 6 2.92 -0.58 -6.38
N ALA A 7 3.09 -0.14 -7.62
CA ALA A 7 4.30 -0.33 -8.39
C ALA A 7 5.17 0.92 -8.21
N GLY A 8 6.43 0.73 -7.81
CA GLY A 8 7.39 1.79 -7.55
C GLY A 8 8.54 1.78 -8.54
N MET A 9 8.81 2.92 -9.17
CA MET A 9 9.95 3.16 -10.04
C MET A 9 10.92 4.13 -9.35
N LYS A 10 12.19 3.75 -9.26
CA LYS A 10 13.25 4.63 -8.77
C LYS A 10 13.69 5.54 -9.93
N MET A 11 13.73 6.83 -9.68
CA MET A 11 14.25 7.85 -10.60
C MET A 11 15.50 8.45 -9.97
N VAL A 12 16.57 8.56 -10.75
CA VAL A 12 17.81 9.21 -10.33
C VAL A 12 18.05 10.39 -11.25
N PHE A 13 18.19 11.57 -10.67
CA PHE A 13 18.43 12.83 -11.37
C PHE A 13 19.93 13.03 -11.60
N THR A 14 20.28 13.97 -12.47
CA THR A 14 21.68 14.28 -12.83
C THR A 14 22.51 14.80 -11.66
N ASP A 15 21.86 15.39 -10.65
CA ASP A 15 22.47 15.84 -9.40
C ASP A 15 22.62 14.69 -8.37
N SER A 16 22.38 13.44 -8.78
CA SER A 16 22.36 12.24 -7.94
C SER A 16 21.22 12.19 -6.91
N THR A 17 20.30 13.16 -6.90
CA THR A 17 19.06 13.07 -6.12
C THR A 17 18.25 11.86 -6.62
N ALA A 18 17.67 11.10 -5.69
CA ALA A 18 16.86 9.93 -6.03
C ALA A 18 15.44 10.07 -5.48
N TRP A 19 14.45 9.90 -6.35
CA TRP A 19 13.04 9.84 -5.99
C TRP A 19 12.45 8.47 -6.30
N MET A 20 11.36 8.14 -5.62
CA MET A 20 10.48 7.03 -5.95
C MET A 20 9.17 7.57 -6.48
N VAL A 21 8.74 7.08 -7.63
CA VAL A 21 7.40 7.30 -8.15
C VAL A 21 6.59 6.04 -8.00
N ARG A 22 5.43 6.15 -7.36
CA ARG A 22 4.50 5.05 -7.07
C ARG A 22 3.19 5.26 -7.81
N PHE A 23 2.74 4.20 -8.44
CA PHE A 23 1.42 4.10 -9.06
C PHE A 23 0.63 2.98 -8.38
N PRO A 24 -0.68 3.17 -8.10
CA PRO A 24 -1.53 2.06 -7.72
C PRO A 24 -1.49 0.96 -8.77
N ARG A 25 -1.40 -0.30 -8.31
CA ARG A 25 -1.38 -1.45 -9.21
C ARG A 25 -2.77 -1.69 -9.76
N PHE A 26 -2.88 -1.71 -11.08
CA PHE A 26 -4.06 -2.15 -11.79
C PHE A 26 -4.48 -3.55 -11.34
N GLY A 27 -5.79 -3.78 -11.18
CA GLY A 27 -6.34 -5.07 -10.75
C GLY A 27 -6.13 -5.40 -9.27
N MET A 28 -5.25 -4.68 -8.57
CA MET A 28 -5.12 -4.75 -7.11
C MET A 28 -5.88 -3.62 -6.43
N VAL A 29 -6.21 -2.56 -7.17
CA VAL A 29 -6.98 -1.41 -6.71
C VAL A 29 -8.22 -1.18 -7.57
N CYS A 30 -9.41 -1.20 -6.97
CA CYS A 30 -10.65 -0.80 -7.64
C CYS A 30 -10.48 0.59 -8.25
N GLU A 31 -10.66 0.70 -9.58
CA GLU A 31 -10.35 1.89 -10.36
C GLU A 31 -11.03 3.14 -9.79
N ASN A 32 -12.30 2.99 -9.39
CA ASN A 32 -13.14 4.05 -8.82
C ASN A 32 -12.58 4.68 -7.53
N TYR A 33 -11.68 3.97 -6.83
CA TYR A 33 -11.12 4.38 -5.54
C TYR A 33 -9.60 4.58 -5.57
N THR A 34 -8.98 4.54 -6.75
CA THR A 34 -7.52 4.70 -6.89
C THR A 34 -7.04 6.10 -6.46
N ASP A 35 -7.77 7.15 -6.83
CA ASP A 35 -7.47 8.54 -6.43
C ASP A 35 -7.63 8.75 -4.92
N GLU A 36 -8.71 8.24 -4.34
CA GLU A 36 -8.99 8.31 -2.89
C GLU A 36 -7.91 7.58 -2.09
N LYS A 37 -7.51 6.38 -2.53
CA LYS A 37 -6.40 5.63 -1.94
C LYS A 37 -5.08 6.42 -1.97
N VAL A 38 -4.74 7.04 -3.10
CA VAL A 38 -3.50 7.83 -3.22
C VAL A 38 -3.53 9.03 -2.28
N ALA A 39 -4.65 9.75 -2.19
CA ALA A 39 -4.81 10.84 -1.24
C ALA A 39 -4.64 10.37 0.21
N MET A 40 -5.23 9.22 0.58
CA MET A 40 -5.11 8.64 1.91
C MET A 40 -3.66 8.25 2.26
N GLU A 41 -2.91 7.66 1.32
CA GLU A 41 -1.50 7.32 1.54
C GLU A 41 -0.66 8.58 1.80
N VAL A 42 -0.91 9.66 1.06
CA VAL A 42 -0.22 10.93 1.25
C VAL A 42 -0.57 11.57 2.59
N SER A 43 -1.85 11.58 2.98
CA SER A 43 -2.27 12.04 4.31
C SER A 43 -1.59 11.27 5.43
N ALA A 44 -1.52 9.94 5.32
CA ALA A 44 -0.87 9.10 6.32
C ALA A 44 0.64 9.39 6.42
N LEU A 45 1.34 9.51 5.29
CA LEU A 45 2.77 9.87 5.28
C LEU A 45 3.02 11.24 5.94
N ASN A 46 2.19 12.23 5.62
CA ASN A 46 2.29 13.56 6.21
C ASN A 46 2.02 13.55 7.72
N LEU A 47 0.99 12.83 8.16
CA LEU A 47 0.68 12.69 9.58
C LEU A 47 1.84 12.05 10.35
N ILE A 48 2.34 10.91 9.87
CA ILE A 48 3.44 10.19 10.53
C ILE A 48 4.68 11.07 10.59
N ARG A 49 5.00 11.78 9.51
CA ARG A 49 6.14 12.71 9.48
C ARG A 49 6.02 13.84 10.48
N ASN A 50 4.84 14.43 10.61
CA ASN A 50 4.64 15.62 11.44
C ASN A 50 4.51 15.26 12.93
N ALA A 51 3.98 14.08 13.24
CA ALA A 51 3.65 13.66 14.60
C ALA A 51 4.66 12.68 15.21
N SER A 52 5.64 12.18 14.43
CA SER A 52 6.62 11.20 14.92
C SER A 52 8.03 11.47 14.38
N SER A 53 9.02 10.81 14.99
CA SER A 53 10.41 10.77 14.52
C SER A 53 10.67 9.64 13.53
N ILE A 54 9.64 8.89 13.11
CA ILE A 54 9.79 7.76 12.20
C ILE A 54 10.26 8.27 10.83
N PRO A 55 11.35 7.70 10.28
CA PRO A 55 11.86 8.13 8.97
C PRO A 55 10.94 7.63 7.85
N VAL A 56 9.96 8.44 7.47
CA VAL A 56 9.09 8.23 6.30
C VAL A 56 9.52 9.11 5.12
N PRO A 57 9.31 8.69 3.85
CA PRO A 57 9.76 9.47 2.70
C PRO A 57 9.00 10.80 2.57
N THR A 58 9.68 11.85 2.09
CA THR A 58 9.04 13.16 1.87
C THR A 58 8.25 13.10 0.59
N VAL A 59 6.95 13.39 0.61
CA VAL A 59 6.16 13.53 -0.61
C VAL A 59 6.58 14.83 -1.32
N ARG A 60 7.05 14.71 -2.56
CA ARG A 60 7.49 15.82 -3.42
C ARG A 60 6.36 16.31 -4.32
N ALA A 61 5.60 15.38 -4.88
CA ALA A 61 4.43 15.66 -5.69
C ALA A 61 3.49 14.45 -5.64
N TRP A 62 2.20 14.66 -5.83
CA TRP A 62 1.23 13.58 -5.98
C TRP A 62 0.01 14.14 -6.69
N GLY A 63 -0.85 13.27 -7.22
CA GLY A 63 -2.08 13.76 -7.82
C GLY A 63 -3.03 12.66 -8.28
N PRO A 64 -4.32 13.00 -8.48
CA PRO A 64 -5.33 12.10 -9.03
C PRO A 64 -5.04 11.80 -10.50
N ALA A 65 -5.69 10.77 -11.06
CA ALA A 65 -5.56 10.38 -12.46
C ALA A 65 -5.77 11.58 -13.41
N ALA A 66 -6.77 12.42 -13.14
CA ALA A 66 -7.10 13.59 -13.96
C ALA A 66 -5.98 14.64 -14.02
N SER A 67 -5.10 14.69 -13.01
CA SER A 67 -3.96 15.61 -12.98
C SER A 67 -2.73 15.08 -13.73
N ASN A 68 -2.71 13.78 -14.04
CA ASN A 68 -1.59 13.15 -14.70
C ASN A 68 -1.71 13.24 -16.23
N ARG A 69 -0.99 14.21 -16.82
CA ARG A 69 -0.97 14.45 -18.27
C ARG A 69 -0.52 13.25 -19.11
N LEU A 70 0.19 12.28 -18.51
CA LEU A 70 0.63 11.07 -19.20
C LEU A 70 -0.45 9.98 -19.25
N GLY A 71 -1.60 10.18 -18.60
CA GLY A 71 -2.68 9.20 -18.58
C GLY A 71 -2.35 7.92 -17.81
N LEU A 72 -1.32 7.92 -16.96
CA LEU A 72 -0.86 6.73 -16.22
C LEU A 72 -1.63 6.48 -14.91
N GLY A 73 -2.74 7.18 -14.70
CA GLY A 73 -3.50 7.14 -13.45
C GLY A 73 -2.89 7.99 -12.33
N PRO A 74 -3.37 7.85 -11.09
CA PRO A 74 -2.88 8.63 -9.96
C PRO A 74 -1.48 8.19 -9.55
N PHE A 75 -0.74 9.09 -8.91
CA PHE A 75 0.66 8.87 -8.59
C PHE A 75 1.09 9.55 -7.30
N ILE A 76 2.19 9.06 -6.73
CA ILE A 76 2.93 9.68 -5.62
C ILE A 76 4.41 9.73 -6.03
N MET A 77 5.00 10.91 -6.04
CA MET A 77 6.45 11.13 -6.14
C MET A 77 6.97 11.52 -4.76
N MET A 78 7.98 10.81 -4.28
CA MET A 78 8.52 11.01 -2.94
C MET A 78 10.02 10.73 -2.91
N ASP A 79 10.71 11.16 -1.86
CA ASP A 79 12.13 10.85 -1.67
C ASP A 79 12.38 9.34 -1.69
N PHE A 80 13.46 8.92 -2.34
CA PHE A 80 13.93 7.54 -2.24
C PHE A 80 14.75 7.39 -0.96
N ILE A 81 14.28 6.54 -0.04
CA ILE A 81 15.05 6.17 1.15
C ILE A 81 16.01 5.05 0.76
N ASN A 82 17.31 5.33 0.79
CA ASN A 82 18.33 4.30 0.65
C ASN A 82 18.37 3.46 1.94
N GLY A 83 18.37 2.14 1.77
CA GLY A 83 18.43 1.22 2.89
C GLY A 83 18.50 -0.23 2.43
N VAL A 84 18.71 -1.11 3.40
CA VAL A 84 18.67 -2.56 3.21
C VAL A 84 17.33 -3.07 3.74
N SER A 85 16.65 -3.94 2.99
CA SER A 85 15.42 -4.56 3.48
C SER A 85 15.71 -5.45 4.68
N LEU A 86 14.90 -5.31 5.73
CA LEU A 86 15.02 -6.15 6.92
C LEU A 86 14.93 -7.65 6.58
N SER A 87 14.11 -8.04 5.61
CA SER A 87 14.05 -9.42 5.12
C SER A 87 15.40 -9.92 4.59
N SER A 88 16.19 -9.06 3.95
CA SER A 88 17.51 -9.44 3.44
C SER A 88 18.55 -9.59 4.55
N LEU A 89 18.33 -8.93 5.70
CA LEU A 89 19.17 -9.08 6.88
C LEU A 89 18.79 -10.34 7.68
N LEU A 90 17.50 -10.64 7.76
CA LEU A 90 16.98 -11.75 8.56
C LEU A 90 17.01 -13.10 7.84
N LEU A 91 16.94 -13.13 6.52
CA LEU A 91 16.95 -14.37 5.75
C LEU A 91 18.38 -14.78 5.40
N ASP A 92 18.62 -16.10 5.40
CA ASP A 92 19.88 -16.66 4.94
C ASP A 92 20.05 -16.39 3.43
N PRO A 93 21.09 -15.63 3.01
CA PRO A 93 21.32 -15.35 1.60
C PRO A 93 21.73 -16.59 0.79
N ASN A 94 22.19 -17.65 1.46
CA ASN A 94 22.65 -18.89 0.82
C ASN A 94 21.59 -19.99 0.79
N ALA A 95 20.41 -19.75 1.35
CA ALA A 95 19.34 -20.75 1.37
C ALA A 95 18.89 -21.08 -0.07
N GLU A 96 18.99 -22.35 -0.46
CA GLU A 96 18.56 -22.85 -1.78
C GLU A 96 17.08 -22.53 -2.09
N ARG A 97 16.27 -22.38 -1.04
CA ARG A 97 14.87 -21.96 -1.14
C ARG A 97 14.59 -20.86 -0.13
N PRO A 98 13.87 -19.80 -0.54
CA PRO A 98 13.43 -18.76 0.38
C PRO A 98 12.52 -19.39 1.43
N SER A 99 13.01 -19.49 2.66
CA SER A 99 12.23 -19.89 3.82
C SER A 99 11.75 -18.64 4.58
N ARG A 100 10.79 -18.79 5.49
CA ARG A 100 10.44 -17.73 6.46
C ARG A 100 11.24 -17.86 7.76
N VAL A 101 12.25 -18.73 7.76
CA VAL A 101 13.09 -18.99 8.92
C VAL A 101 14.20 -17.95 8.94
N MET A 102 14.38 -17.34 10.11
CA MET A 102 15.47 -16.42 10.36
C MET A 102 16.81 -17.17 10.32
N ARG A 103 17.84 -16.57 9.72
CA ARG A 103 19.20 -17.12 9.72
C ARG A 103 19.68 -17.35 11.16
N ASP A 104 20.44 -18.41 11.36
CA ASP A 104 20.88 -18.88 12.68
C ASP A 104 22.15 -18.20 13.19
N ASP A 105 22.90 -17.53 12.31
CA ASP A 105 24.15 -16.85 12.63
C ASP A 105 24.00 -15.33 12.90
N ILE A 106 22.77 -14.84 13.03
CA ILE A 106 22.52 -13.46 13.46
C ILE A 106 22.79 -13.30 14.97
N SER A 107 23.51 -12.26 15.35
CA SER A 107 23.86 -12.03 16.74
C SER A 107 22.65 -11.56 17.56
N ASP A 108 22.59 -11.95 18.84
CA ASP A 108 21.57 -11.45 19.78
C ASP A 108 21.56 -9.91 19.86
N SER A 109 22.72 -9.27 19.69
CA SER A 109 22.84 -7.81 19.68
C SER A 109 22.13 -7.18 18.48
N ASP A 110 22.27 -7.76 17.28
CA ASP A 110 21.58 -7.29 16.08
C ASP A 110 20.06 -7.44 16.23
N ILE A 111 19.62 -8.58 16.78
CA ILE A 111 18.21 -8.82 17.12
C ILE A 111 17.70 -7.74 18.06
N GLU A 112 18.43 -7.47 19.15
CA GLU A 112 18.05 -6.47 20.14
C GLU A 112 17.90 -5.07 19.52
N VAL A 113 18.82 -4.67 18.63
CA VAL A 113 18.75 -3.40 17.90
C VAL A 113 17.50 -3.34 17.02
N ILE A 114 17.22 -4.38 16.24
CA ILE A 114 16.06 -4.46 15.33
C ILE A 114 14.76 -4.35 16.14
N TYR A 115 14.60 -5.18 17.18
CA TYR A 115 13.37 -5.19 17.97
C TYR A 115 13.18 -3.89 18.74
N ARG A 116 14.24 -3.28 19.26
CA ARG A 116 14.17 -1.96 19.91
C ARG A 116 13.72 -0.88 18.94
N GLN A 117 14.21 -0.87 17.70
CA GLN A 117 13.74 0.07 16.67
C GLN A 117 12.26 -0.14 16.32
N LEU A 118 11.84 -1.40 16.11
CA LEU A 118 10.44 -1.73 15.83
C LEU A 118 9.52 -1.31 16.98
N ALA A 119 9.90 -1.61 18.22
CA ALA A 119 9.14 -1.22 19.40
C ALA A 119 9.01 0.32 19.50
N ASN A 120 10.09 1.06 19.21
CA ASN A 120 10.07 2.52 19.18
C ASN A 120 9.15 3.08 18.09
N PHE A 121 9.09 2.46 16.91
CA PHE A 121 8.15 2.86 15.85
C PHE A 121 6.71 2.55 16.22
N LEU A 122 6.44 1.33 16.71
CA LEU A 122 5.10 0.93 17.13
C LEU A 122 4.57 1.82 18.27
N LEU A 123 5.40 2.15 19.25
CA LEU A 123 5.03 3.04 20.34
C LEU A 123 4.69 4.45 19.85
N GLN A 124 5.42 4.98 18.88
CA GLN A 124 5.12 6.30 18.30
C GLN A 124 3.82 6.29 17.50
N LEU A 125 3.58 5.24 16.70
CA LEU A 125 2.32 5.09 15.98
C LEU A 125 1.12 4.90 16.92
N PHE A 126 1.31 4.17 18.02
CA PHE A 126 0.27 3.95 19.04
C PHE A 126 -0.14 5.24 19.75
N LYS A 127 0.78 6.21 19.88
CA LYS A 127 0.49 7.53 20.46
C LYS A 127 -0.30 8.45 19.53
N LEU A 128 -0.52 8.07 18.28
CA LEU A 128 -1.40 8.81 17.37
C LEU A 128 -2.84 8.53 17.79
N ASP A 129 -3.45 9.50 18.45
CA ASP A 129 -4.82 9.43 18.93
C ASP A 129 -5.77 10.17 17.99
N PHE A 130 -7.00 9.67 17.88
CA PHE A 130 -8.04 10.21 17.00
C PHE A 130 -9.39 10.18 17.72
N ASP A 131 -10.17 11.25 17.57
CA ASP A 131 -11.49 11.35 18.19
C ASP A 131 -12.49 10.29 17.71
N GLN A 132 -12.28 9.74 16.51
CA GLN A 132 -13.17 8.78 15.87
C GLN A 132 -12.39 7.74 15.05
N ILE A 133 -12.90 6.51 15.02
CA ILE A 133 -12.42 5.47 14.11
C ILE A 133 -12.86 5.84 12.69
N GLY A 134 -11.92 6.00 11.77
CA GLY A 134 -12.25 6.41 10.40
C GLY A 134 -11.05 6.61 9.49
N SER A 135 -11.25 7.38 8.43
CA SER A 135 -10.18 7.78 7.51
C SER A 135 -9.56 9.11 7.91
N LEU A 136 -8.38 9.37 7.36
CA LEU A 136 -7.71 10.66 7.50
C LEU A 136 -8.31 11.68 6.53
N PRO A 137 -8.36 12.98 6.90
CA PRO A 137 -8.77 14.04 5.98
C PRO A 137 -7.85 14.08 4.76
N SER A 138 -8.41 14.38 3.58
CA SER A 138 -7.66 14.45 2.32
C SER A 138 -6.74 15.68 2.29
N PRO A 139 -5.53 15.61 1.71
CA PRO A 139 -4.61 16.75 1.68
C PRO A 139 -5.04 17.84 0.69
N GLN A 140 -5.91 17.52 -0.28
CA GLN A 140 -6.39 18.48 -1.29
C GLN A 140 -7.61 19.28 -0.84
N THR A 141 -8.29 18.87 0.22
CA THR A 141 -9.46 19.60 0.71
C THR A 141 -8.99 20.77 1.56
N GLY A 142 -8.69 21.88 0.91
CA GLY A 142 -8.78 23.18 1.57
C GLY A 142 -10.19 23.32 2.16
N SER A 143 -10.28 23.24 3.48
CA SER A 143 -11.40 23.71 4.32
C SER A 143 -12.86 23.28 4.04
N HIS A 144 -13.21 22.43 3.06
CA HIS A 144 -14.64 22.29 2.66
C HIS A 144 -15.26 20.88 2.60
N SER A 145 -14.58 19.83 3.09
CA SER A 145 -15.28 18.58 3.44
C SER A 145 -14.97 18.24 4.89
N SER A 146 -15.91 18.59 5.79
CA SER A 146 -15.82 18.28 7.23
C SER A 146 -15.82 16.78 7.50
N THR A 147 -16.33 15.98 6.56
CA THR A 147 -16.39 14.53 6.70
C THR A 147 -15.12 13.90 6.09
N PRO A 148 -14.33 13.15 6.88
CA PRO A 148 -13.26 12.35 6.33
C PRO A 148 -13.82 11.33 5.32
N PRO A 149 -13.03 10.96 4.29
CA PRO A 149 -13.43 9.92 3.37
C PRO A 149 -13.76 8.60 4.10
N ARG A 150 -14.43 7.70 3.41
CA ARG A 150 -14.67 6.34 3.92
C ARG A 150 -13.33 5.62 4.13
N PRO A 151 -13.21 4.75 5.14
CA PRO A 151 -11.99 3.98 5.34
C PRO A 151 -11.85 2.91 4.24
N LEU A 152 -10.82 3.04 3.41
CA LEU A 152 -10.44 2.04 2.41
C LEU A 152 -9.65 0.88 3.06
N THR A 153 -10.35 0.05 3.83
CA THR A 153 -9.72 -1.10 4.49
C THR A 153 -9.35 -2.19 3.49
N PHE A 154 -8.32 -3.00 3.80
CA PHE A 154 -7.92 -4.14 2.97
C PHE A 154 -9.10 -5.07 2.65
N LYS A 155 -9.95 -5.38 3.64
CA LYS A 155 -11.13 -6.24 3.43
C LYS A 155 -12.15 -5.63 2.48
N ALA A 156 -12.51 -4.36 2.69
CA ALA A 156 -13.44 -3.66 1.79
C ALA A 156 -12.89 -3.67 0.36
N HIS A 157 -11.60 -3.40 0.25
CA HIS A 157 -10.87 -3.35 -1.00
C HIS A 157 -10.86 -4.70 -1.75
N THR A 158 -10.60 -5.81 -1.05
CA THR A 158 -10.70 -7.18 -1.60
C THR A 158 -12.12 -7.51 -2.06
N ILE A 159 -13.14 -7.15 -1.28
CA ILE A 159 -14.54 -7.45 -1.65
C ILE A 159 -14.97 -6.66 -2.90
N LEU A 160 -14.56 -5.39 -3.00
CA LEU A 160 -14.83 -4.55 -4.17
C LEU A 160 -14.16 -5.09 -5.42
N GLN A 161 -12.88 -5.42 -5.32
CA GLN A 161 -12.05 -5.79 -6.46
C GLN A 161 -12.30 -7.23 -6.92
N ASP A 162 -12.32 -8.18 -5.97
CA ASP A 162 -12.39 -9.62 -6.29
C ASP A 162 -13.83 -10.13 -6.23
N GLY A 163 -14.65 -9.57 -5.35
CA GLY A 163 -16.05 -9.95 -5.16
C GLY A 163 -17.02 -9.18 -6.05
N GLY A 164 -16.61 -8.04 -6.62
CA GLY A 164 -17.48 -7.16 -7.41
C GLY A 164 -18.66 -6.59 -6.60
N VAL A 165 -18.61 -6.62 -5.27
CA VAL A 165 -19.70 -6.12 -4.42
C VAL A 165 -19.34 -4.72 -3.93
N ASP A 166 -20.20 -3.74 -4.21
CA ASP A 166 -20.05 -2.40 -3.66
C ASP A 166 -20.21 -2.41 -2.14
N THR A 167 -19.10 -2.33 -1.41
CA THR A 167 -19.06 -2.27 0.06
C THR A 167 -19.41 -0.90 0.61
N PHE A 168 -19.55 0.11 -0.25
CA PHE A 168 -19.78 1.49 0.16
C PHE A 168 -21.09 2.07 -0.37
N GLY A 169 -21.79 1.33 -1.23
CA GLY A 169 -23.12 1.68 -1.72
C GLY A 169 -24.18 1.60 -0.63
N THR A 170 -25.25 2.39 -0.78
CA THR A 170 -26.46 2.22 0.04
C THR A 170 -27.20 0.96 -0.42
N ARG A 171 -27.88 0.27 0.51
CA ARG A 171 -28.56 -1.02 0.27
C ARG A 171 -29.45 -1.13 -1.01
N PRO A 172 -30.08 -0.08 -1.58
CA PRO A 172 -30.81 -0.22 -2.83
C PRO A 172 -29.93 -0.22 -4.09
N SER A 173 -28.61 0.04 -3.95
CA SER A 173 -27.68 0.31 -5.06
C SER A 173 -26.53 -0.70 -5.18
N GLN A 174 -26.63 -1.85 -4.50
CA GLN A 174 -25.72 -2.99 -4.71
C GLN A 174 -25.89 -3.55 -6.13
N ARG A 175 -25.35 -2.83 -7.12
CA ARG A 175 -25.03 -3.36 -8.43
C ARG A 175 -23.71 -4.10 -8.29
N VAL A 176 -23.71 -5.37 -8.68
CA VAL A 176 -22.48 -6.13 -8.88
C VAL A 176 -21.64 -5.33 -9.89
N CYS A 177 -20.50 -4.83 -9.45
CA CYS A 177 -19.46 -4.29 -10.31
C CYS A 177 -18.86 -5.46 -11.08
N TYR A 178 -19.51 -5.87 -12.16
CA TYR A 178 -18.88 -6.75 -13.14
C TYR A 178 -17.79 -5.95 -13.84
N ASP A 179 -16.54 -6.16 -13.45
CA ASP A 179 -15.42 -5.76 -14.29
C ASP A 179 -15.42 -6.66 -15.54
N ASN A 180 -15.99 -6.14 -16.63
CA ASN A 180 -16.04 -6.80 -17.93
C ASN A 180 -14.64 -7.10 -18.51
N ARG A 181 -13.53 -6.63 -17.90
CA ARG A 181 -12.18 -6.91 -18.39
C ARG A 181 -11.62 -8.25 -17.91
N VAL A 182 -12.05 -8.77 -16.75
CA VAL A 182 -11.58 -10.07 -16.22
C VAL A 182 -12.00 -11.23 -17.15
N PHE A 183 -13.19 -11.16 -17.74
CA PHE A 183 -13.66 -12.17 -18.70
C PHE A 183 -12.89 -12.16 -20.04
N SER A 184 -12.32 -11.02 -20.45
CA SER A 184 -11.61 -10.93 -21.74
C SER A 184 -10.22 -11.59 -21.68
N ILE A 185 -9.57 -11.56 -20.51
CA ILE A 185 -8.26 -12.21 -20.29
C ILE A 185 -8.45 -13.73 -20.26
N CYS A 186 -9.47 -14.22 -19.56
CA CYS A 186 -9.76 -15.66 -19.46
C CYS A 186 -10.13 -16.30 -20.82
N ARG A 187 -10.75 -15.56 -21.75
CA ARG A 187 -11.03 -16.06 -23.11
C ARG A 187 -9.82 -16.05 -24.05
N ARG A 188 -8.81 -15.22 -23.81
CA ARG A 188 -7.62 -15.13 -24.68
C ARG A 188 -6.52 -16.13 -24.33
N THR A 189 -6.45 -16.60 -23.09
CA THR A 189 -5.35 -17.48 -22.65
C THR A 189 -5.72 -18.95 -22.50
N GLY A 190 -6.98 -19.36 -22.71
CA GLY A 190 -7.35 -20.78 -22.78
C GLY A 190 -6.93 -21.62 -21.57
N LEU A 191 -6.76 -21.02 -20.39
CA LEU A 191 -6.39 -21.74 -19.17
C LEU A 191 -7.66 -22.28 -18.51
N GLU A 192 -7.90 -23.57 -18.72
CA GLU A 192 -8.84 -24.38 -17.97
C GLU A 192 -8.60 -24.26 -16.45
N ALA A 193 -9.70 -24.29 -15.71
CA ALA A 193 -9.73 -24.18 -14.27
C ALA A 193 -8.93 -25.30 -13.59
N ALA A 194 -7.68 -25.02 -13.24
CA ALA A 194 -6.94 -25.84 -12.29
C ALA A 194 -7.46 -25.58 -10.88
N ARG A 195 -8.35 -26.47 -10.41
CA ARG A 195 -8.59 -26.69 -8.98
C ARG A 195 -7.24 -26.91 -8.29
N SER A 196 -6.81 -25.97 -7.46
CA SER A 196 -5.71 -26.19 -6.52
C SER A 196 -6.13 -25.72 -5.13
N SER A 197 -6.34 -26.73 -4.29
CA SER A 197 -6.50 -26.65 -2.85
C SER A 197 -5.33 -25.87 -2.24
N THR A 198 -5.55 -24.61 -1.85
CA THR A 198 -4.62 -23.90 -0.98
C THR A 198 -5.36 -23.45 0.27
N LYS A 199 -5.00 -24.11 1.37
CA LYS A 199 -5.49 -23.96 2.72
C LYS A 199 -5.58 -22.49 3.13
N LEU A 200 -6.70 -22.15 3.77
CA LEU A 200 -6.79 -21.05 4.72
C LEU A 200 -5.57 -21.11 5.66
N ASN A 201 -4.75 -20.08 5.64
CA ASN A 201 -4.03 -19.65 6.83
C ASN A 201 -4.38 -18.17 7.04
N CYS A 202 -5.55 -17.98 7.64
CA CYS A 202 -5.72 -16.94 8.64
C CYS A 202 -4.63 -17.15 9.70
N TRP A 203 -4.00 -16.08 10.16
CA TRP A 203 -3.61 -15.82 11.56
C TRP A 203 -2.52 -14.73 11.60
N PHE A 204 -2.86 -13.64 12.33
CA PHE A 204 -2.01 -12.64 13.00
C PHE A 204 -0.98 -11.88 12.13
N LEU A 205 -0.92 -10.55 12.08
CA LEU A 205 -1.35 -9.42 12.94
C LEU A 205 -1.89 -8.29 12.06
#